data_AF-A0A0Q8NAJ5-F1
#
_entry.id   AF-A0A0Q8NAJ5-F1
#
_cell.length_a   1.000
_cell.length_b   1.000
_cell.length_c   1.000
_cell.angle_alpha   90.00
_cell.angle_beta   90.00
_cell.angle_gamma   90.00
#
_symmetry.space_group_name_H-M   'P 1'
#
loop_
_entity.id
_entity.type
_entity.pdbx_description
1 polymer ?
#
loop_
_entity_poly.entity_id
_entity_poly.type
_entity_poly.pdbx_seq_one_letter_code
_entity_poly.pdbx_strand_id
1 'polypeptide(L)'
;MKIYNQTFENFNKNYIGCATMAVIGQSCLGAVAAMCVLSNGTSLGQMVQLTIIVFANMFANTSILAQMSHKTVFNIIISTVFFSTLFIIINNI
;
A
#
# COMPACT_ATOMS: atom_id res chain seq x y z
N MET A 1 3.09 18.13 -12.93
CA MET A 1 1.87 17.64 -13.62
C MET A 1 2.12 16.65 -14.76
N LYS A 2 3.19 16.75 -15.57
CA LYS A 2 3.44 15.80 -16.68
C LYS A 2 3.63 14.34 -16.22
N ILE A 3 4.40 14.12 -15.14
CA ILE A 3 4.71 12.77 -14.64
C ILE A 3 3.44 12.07 -14.12
N TYR A 4 2.62 12.75 -13.31
CA TYR A 4 1.38 12.17 -12.78
C TYR A 4 0.39 11.76 -13.89
N ASN A 5 0.21 12.64 -14.89
CA ASN A 5 -0.70 12.35 -15.99
C ASN A 5 -0.16 11.24 -16.91
N GLN A 6 1.14 11.21 -17.21
CA GLN A 6 1.73 10.11 -17.99
C GLN A 6 1.65 8.76 -17.26
N THR A 7 1.94 8.74 -15.95
CA THR A 7 1.85 7.50 -15.17
C THR A 7 0.40 7.03 -15.06
N PHE A 8 -0.56 7.96 -14.91
CA PHE A 8 -1.97 7.64 -14.92
C PHE A 8 -2.45 7.13 -16.29
N GLU A 9 -1.97 7.71 -17.40
CA GLU A 9 -2.32 7.27 -18.74
C GLU A 9 -1.78 5.86 -19.04
N ASN A 10 -0.55 5.57 -18.61
CA ASN A 10 0.04 4.22 -18.70
C ASN A 10 -0.69 3.23 -17.79
N PHE A 11 -1.06 3.65 -16.58
CA PHE A 11 -1.87 2.86 -15.67
C PHE A 11 -3.26 2.58 -16.24
N ASN A 12 -3.87 3.53 -16.95
CA ASN A 12 -5.17 3.34 -17.59
C ASN A 12 -5.07 2.43 -18.83
N LYS A 13 -3.99 2.54 -19.61
CA LYS A 13 -3.73 1.68 -20.78
C LYS A 13 -3.43 0.23 -20.41
N ASN A 14 -2.74 -0.01 -19.29
CA ASN A 14 -2.37 -1.35 -18.79
C ASN A 14 -2.87 -1.56 -17.36
N TYR A 15 -4.15 -1.25 -17.11
CA TYR A 15 -4.73 -1.26 -15.76
C TYR A 15 -4.53 -2.58 -15.03
N ILE A 16 -4.84 -3.72 -15.67
CA ILE A 16 -4.68 -5.03 -15.03
C ILE A 16 -3.21 -5.30 -14.71
N GLY A 17 -2.29 -5.09 -15.65
CA GLY A 17 -0.86 -5.33 -15.42
C GLY A 17 -0.26 -4.42 -14.34
N CYS A 18 -0.58 -3.12 -14.38
CA CYS A 18 -0.08 -2.17 -13.39
C CYS A 18 -0.73 -2.35 -12.01
N ALA A 19 -2.02 -2.67 -11.95
CA ALA A 19 -2.70 -2.96 -10.69
C ALA A 19 -2.18 -4.25 -10.07
N THR A 20 -1.98 -5.32 -10.85
CA THR A 20 -1.37 -6.56 -10.34
C THR A 20 0.05 -6.32 -9.81
N MET A 21 0.88 -5.55 -10.53
CA MET A 21 2.23 -5.20 -10.06
C MET A 21 2.19 -4.39 -8.76
N ALA A 22 1.24 -3.47 -8.64
CA ALA A 22 1.03 -2.68 -7.44
C ALA A 22 0.58 -3.53 -6.24
N VAL A 23 -0.36 -4.47 -6.44
CA VAL A 23 -0.79 -5.43 -5.40
C VAL A 23 0.38 -6.24 -4.88
N ILE A 24 1.21 -6.78 -5.77
CA ILE A 24 2.38 -7.59 -5.39
C ILE A 24 3.36 -6.72 -4.59
N GLY A 25 3.73 -5.55 -5.11
CA GLY A 25 4.66 -4.63 -4.44
C GLY A 25 4.15 -4.18 -3.05
N GLN A 26 2.88 -3.82 -2.95
CA GLN A 26 2.21 -3.46 -1.70
C GLN A 26 2.20 -4.60 -0.70
N SER A 27 1.87 -5.81 -1.14
CA SER A 27 1.82 -6.99 -0.28
C SER A 27 3.21 -7.31 0.30
N CYS A 28 4.27 -7.24 -0.51
CA CYS A 28 5.65 -7.40 -0.06
C CYS A 28 6.06 -6.30 0.94
N LEU A 29 5.77 -5.03 0.64
CA LEU A 29 6.07 -3.91 1.54
C LEU A 29 5.36 -4.03 2.89
N GLY A 30 4.06 -4.37 2.87
CA GLY A 30 3.31 -4.57 4.11
C GLY A 30 3.77 -5.77 4.92
N ALA A 31 4.25 -6.85 4.27
CA ALA A 31 4.85 -7.97 4.96
C ALA A 31 6.15 -7.58 5.67
N VAL A 32 7.02 -6.81 5.00
CA VAL A 32 8.25 -6.26 5.62
C VAL A 32 7.89 -5.32 6.77
N ALA A 33 6.89 -4.44 6.59
CA ALA A 33 6.40 -3.55 7.63
C ALA A 33 5.90 -4.31 8.87
N ALA A 34 5.07 -5.33 8.65
CA ALA A 34 4.55 -6.18 9.70
C ALA A 34 5.67 -6.90 10.46
N MET A 35 6.67 -7.40 9.74
CA MET A 35 7.83 -8.07 10.33
C MET A 35 8.70 -7.12 11.17
N CYS A 36 8.95 -5.90 10.69
CA CYS A 36 9.65 -4.88 11.46
C CYS A 36 8.88 -4.49 12.74
N VAL A 37 7.55 -4.35 12.67
CA VAL A 37 6.72 -4.07 13.84
C VAL A 37 6.79 -5.19 14.87
N LEU A 38 6.71 -6.45 14.41
CA LEU A 38 6.77 -7.62 15.28
C LEU A 38 8.17 -7.86 15.87
N SER A 39 9.23 -7.49 15.14
CA SER A 39 10.61 -7.62 15.61
C SER A 39 10.92 -6.70 16.80
N ASN A 40 10.20 -5.59 16.95
CA ASN A 40 10.36 -4.69 18.09
C ASN A 40 9.59 -5.15 19.34
N GLY A 41 8.84 -6.26 19.26
CA GLY A 41 8.05 -6.81 20.35
C GLY A 41 6.57 -7.01 20.00
N THR A 42 5.79 -7.43 21.00
CA THR A 42 4.35 -7.71 20.89
C THR A 42 3.51 -6.88 21.86
N SER A 43 3.95 -5.66 22.15
CA SER A 43 3.20 -4.72 22.97
C SER A 43 1.89 -4.30 22.27
N LEU A 44 0.92 -3.83 23.05
CA LEU A 44 -0.40 -3.45 22.56
C LEU A 44 -0.32 -2.35 21.47
N GLY A 45 0.66 -1.45 21.58
CA GLY A 45 0.93 -0.43 20.56
C GLY A 45 1.37 -1.00 19.22
N GLN A 46 2.22 -2.04 19.23
CA GLN A 46 2.68 -2.73 18.02
C GLN A 46 1.56 -3.50 17.34
N MET A 47 0.66 -4.12 18.11
CA MET A 47 -0.50 -4.82 17.54
C MET A 47 -1.49 -3.87 16.86
N VAL A 48 -1.69 -2.67 17.41
CA VAL A 48 -2.53 -1.62 16.77
C VAL A 48 -1.88 -1.13 15.47
N GLN A 49 -0.57 -0.85 15.47
CA GLN A 49 0.16 -0.47 14.26
C GLN A 49 0.07 -1.54 13.18
N LEU A 50 0.31 -2.80 13.54
CA LEU A 50 0.19 -3.96 12.65
C LEU A 50 -1.22 -4.05 12.03
N THR A 51 -2.25 -3.84 12.85
CA THR A 51 -3.64 -3.86 12.40
C THR A 51 -3.89 -2.77 11.35
N ILE A 52 -3.43 -1.54 11.59
CA ILE A 52 -3.60 -0.42 10.66
C ILE A 52 -2.89 -0.71 9.32
N ILE A 53 -1.65 -1.22 9.36
CA ILE A 53 -0.87 -1.55 8.16
C ILE A 53 -1.58 -2.63 7.33
N VAL A 54 -1.99 -3.73 7.97
CA VAL A 54 -2.67 -4.84 7.30
C VAL A 54 -4.01 -4.40 6.72
N PHE A 55 -4.78 -3.60 7.47
CA PHE A 55 -6.06 -3.09 7.00
C PHE A 55 -5.89 -2.17 5.78
N ALA A 56 -4.90 -1.28 5.81
CA ALA A 56 -4.57 -0.40 4.69
C ALA A 56 -4.18 -1.22 3.43
N ASN A 57 -3.35 -2.24 3.58
CA ASN A 57 -2.94 -3.11 2.47
C ASN A 57 -4.11 -3.92 1.89
N MET A 58 -4.96 -4.49 2.76
CA MET A 58 -6.19 -5.18 2.33
C MET A 58 -7.16 -4.22 1.61
N PHE A 59 -7.23 -2.97 2.05
CA PHE A 59 -8.09 -1.96 1.43
C PHE A 59 -7.61 -1.59 0.02
N ALA A 60 -6.29 -1.46 -0.18
CA ALA A 60 -5.71 -1.27 -1.51
C ALA A 60 -6.05 -2.44 -2.44
N ASN A 61 -5.87 -3.68 -1.99
CA ASN A 61 -6.21 -4.87 -2.78
C ASN A 61 -7.72 -4.94 -3.07
N THR A 62 -8.55 -4.63 -2.08
CA THR A 62 -10.02 -4.62 -2.24
C THR A 62 -10.47 -3.54 -3.23
N SER A 63 -9.85 -2.36 -3.22
CA SER A 63 -10.19 -1.28 -4.16
C SER A 63 -9.92 -1.67 -5.62
N ILE A 64 -8.93 -2.53 -5.85
CA ILE A 64 -8.58 -3.08 -7.17
C ILE A 64 -9.59 -4.15 -7.59
N LEU A 65 -9.95 -5.09 -6.69
CA LEU A 65 -10.95 -6.13 -6.96
C LEU A 65 -12.36 -5.57 -7.12
N ALA A 66 -12.70 -4.52 -6.39
CA ALA A 66 -14.00 -3.83 -6.46
C ALA A 66 -14.15 -2.99 -7.74
N GLN A 67 -13.16 -3.01 -8.65
CA GLN A 67 -13.15 -2.24 -9.90
C GLN A 67 -13.50 -0.77 -9.67
N MET A 68 -13.00 -0.18 -8.58
CA MET A 68 -13.18 1.24 -8.32
C MET A 68 -12.53 2.04 -9.45
N SER A 69 -12.97 3.29 -9.64
CA SER A 69 -12.46 4.13 -10.72
C SER A 69 -10.93 4.17 -10.70
N HIS A 70 -10.30 4.04 -11.87
CA HIS A 70 -8.84 3.89 -12.00
C HIS A 70 -8.06 5.01 -11.29
N LYS A 71 -8.63 6.23 -11.20
CA LYS A 71 -8.07 7.34 -10.40
C LYS A 71 -8.02 7.04 -8.91
N THR A 72 -9.09 6.47 -8.37
CA THR A 72 -9.23 6.15 -6.94
C THR A 72 -8.25 5.05 -6.55
N VAL A 73 -8.16 4.00 -7.37
CA VAL A 73 -7.22 2.90 -7.19
C VAL A 73 -5.78 3.41 -7.17
N PHE A 74 -5.42 4.25 -8.14
CA PHE A 74 -4.07 4.81 -8.22
C PHE A 74 -3.71 5.68 -7.00
N ASN A 75 -4.65 6.51 -6.55
CA ASN A 75 -4.46 7.33 -5.33
C ASN A 75 -4.35 6.48 -4.07
N ILE A 76 -5.16 5.42 -3.96
CA ILE A 76 -5.13 4.51 -2.82
C ILE A 76 -3.77 3.80 -2.74
N ILE A 77 -3.29 3.23 -3.85
CA ILE A 77 -1.97 2.56 -3.93
C ILE A 77 -0.84 3.50 -3.48
N ILE A 78 -0.83 4.74 -3.99
CA ILE A 78 0.19 5.73 -3.61
C ILE A 78 0.11 6.04 -2.12
N SER A 79 -1.10 6.26 -1.61
CA SER A 79 -1.35 6.57 -0.21
C SER A 79 -0.89 5.43 0.70
N THR A 80 -1.20 4.19 0.36
CA THR A 80 -0.81 3.01 1.17
C THR A 80 0.68 2.72 1.11
N VAL A 81 1.37 2.94 -0.03
CA VAL A 81 2.85 2.89 -0.08
C VAL A 81 3.44 3.94 0.85
N PHE A 82 2.93 5.16 0.77
CA PHE A 82 3.40 6.27 1.60
C PHE A 82 3.21 5.97 3.09
N PHE A 83 1.99 5.58 3.50
CA PHE A 83 1.68 5.22 4.89
C PHE A 83 2.50 4.03 5.38
N SER A 84 2.65 2.97 4.58
CA SER A 84 3.46 1.80 4.98
C SER A 84 4.93 2.19 5.19
N THR A 85 5.49 3.03 4.30
CA THR A 85 6.87 3.52 4.43
C THR A 85 7.03 4.41 5.67
N LEU A 86 6.06 5.28 5.94
CA LEU A 86 6.06 6.19 7.10
C LEU A 86 5.97 5.41 8.42
N PHE A 87 5.12 4.38 8.49
CA PHE A 87 5.02 3.51 9.65
C PHE A 87 6.29 2.66 9.86
N ILE A 88 6.92 2.17 8.78
CA ILE A 88 8.22 1.49 8.88
C ILE A 88 9.26 2.44 9.50
N ILE A 89 9.35 3.69 9.03
CA ILE A 89 10.32 4.67 9.52
C ILE A 89 10.05 5.04 10.97
N ILE A 90 8.80 5.32 11.34
CA ILE A 90 8.43 5.69 12.71
C ILE A 90 8.70 4.54 13.69
N ASN A 91 8.51 3.29 13.27
CA ASN A 91 8.74 2.15 14.14
C ASN A 91 10.22 1.69 14.17
N ASN A 92 11.06 2.13 13.23
CA ASN A 92 12.50 1.82 13.20
C ASN A 92 13.38 2.98 13.74
N ILE A 93 12.76 4.07 14.20
CA ILE A 93 13.39 5.16 14.98
C ILE A 93 13.08 4.92 16.45
#